data_AF-A0A9P1I5J4-F1
#
_entry.id   AF-A0A9P1I5J4-F1
#
_cell.length_a   1.000
_cell.length_b   1.000
_cell.length_c   1.000
_cell.angle_alpha   90.00
_cell.angle_beta   90.00
_cell.angle_gamma   90.00
#
_symmetry.space_group_name_H-M   'P 1'
#
loop_
_entity.id
_entity.type
_entity.pdbx_description
1 polymer ?
#
loop_
_entity_poly.entity_id
_entity_poly.type
_entity_poly.pdbx_seq_one_letter_code
_entity_poly.pdbx_strand_id
1 'polypeptide(L)'
;MKSQILFTLVIFVSTGALGTTLPSIIRNAKWECGADDISKFLAELQVKGSCPELRDDINSCCLNHDKCYDDKKGQEYCDDIFCNCMEVRTRPSKECNTKSQILFTLVIFVTTGALGTTLPPIIRNANWECGADDVSKYLAELQVKGSCPELRDEINSCCLNHDKCYADRKGQKYCDDIFCNCMEVRTRSSKECHDKTSPAFCKVVQIFGHTSYEQGK
;
A
#
# COMPACT_ATOMS: atom_id res chain seq x y z
N MET A 1 24.55 -27.41 -68.59
CA MET A 1 25.23 -27.25 -67.28
C MET A 1 24.86 -25.86 -66.77
N LYS A 2 23.90 -25.74 -65.84
CA LYS A 2 24.10 -25.56 -64.37
C LYS A 2 25.07 -24.40 -64.09
N SER A 3 24.76 -23.33 -63.35
CA SER A 3 23.78 -23.17 -62.28
C SER A 3 23.33 -21.71 -62.19
N GLN A 4 22.03 -21.51 -62.03
CA GLN A 4 21.46 -20.27 -61.51
C GLN A 4 21.78 -20.18 -60.01
N ILE A 5 22.19 -19.01 -59.54
CA ILE A 5 22.19 -18.69 -58.11
C ILE A 5 20.89 -17.92 -57.84
N LEU A 6 20.04 -18.61 -57.12
CA LEU A 6 18.78 -18.18 -56.55
C LEU A 6 19.08 -17.18 -55.41
N PHE A 7 18.81 -15.90 -55.60
CA PHE A 7 18.55 -15.01 -54.46
C PHE A 7 17.05 -14.73 -54.43
N THR A 8 16.41 -15.43 -53.51
CA THR A 8 14.98 -15.36 -53.21
C THR A 8 14.61 -13.93 -52.83
N LEU A 9 13.68 -13.37 -53.59
CA LEU A 9 12.85 -12.25 -53.21
C LEU A 9 12.03 -12.64 -51.97
N VAL A 10 12.27 -12.00 -50.83
CA VAL A 10 11.29 -11.97 -49.73
C VAL A 10 10.81 -10.54 -49.61
N ILE A 11 9.73 -10.24 -50.33
CA ILE A 11 8.80 -9.19 -49.93
C ILE A 11 8.01 -9.78 -48.76
N PHE A 12 8.19 -9.24 -47.56
CA PHE A 12 7.14 -9.26 -46.55
C PHE A 12 7.00 -7.86 -45.98
N VAL A 13 5.98 -7.18 -46.51
CA VAL A 13 5.01 -6.36 -45.80
C VAL A 13 5.48 -5.78 -44.46
N SER A 14 5.69 -4.47 -44.44
CA SER A 14 5.60 -3.65 -43.23
C SER A 14 4.18 -3.74 -42.65
N THR A 15 3.93 -4.77 -41.86
CA THR A 15 2.75 -4.90 -41.01
C THR A 15 3.20 -5.02 -39.57
N GLY A 16 2.71 -4.11 -38.74
CA GLY A 16 2.75 -4.25 -37.29
C GLY A 16 3.34 -3.04 -36.60
N ALA A 17 2.59 -1.94 -36.58
CA ALA A 17 2.42 -1.29 -35.29
C ALA A 17 1.94 -2.38 -34.33
N LEU A 18 2.80 -2.90 -33.45
CA LEU A 18 2.32 -3.60 -32.26
C LEU A 18 1.73 -2.51 -31.35
N GLY A 19 0.55 -2.03 -31.72
CA GLY A 19 -0.37 -1.45 -30.78
C GLY A 19 -0.73 -2.57 -29.82
N THR A 20 -0.13 -2.54 -28.63
CA THR A 20 -0.59 -3.37 -27.52
C THR A 20 -1.99 -2.89 -27.21
N THR A 21 -2.99 -3.59 -27.73
CA THR A 21 -4.39 -3.32 -27.42
C THR A 21 -4.54 -3.43 -25.91
N LEU A 22 -5.02 -2.37 -25.25
CA LEU A 22 -5.17 -2.37 -23.81
C LEU A 22 -6.00 -3.59 -23.36
N PRO A 23 -5.64 -4.23 -22.24
CA PRO A 23 -6.42 -5.33 -21.73
C PRO A 23 -7.87 -4.89 -21.44
N SER A 24 -8.80 -5.83 -21.67
CA SER A 24 -10.23 -5.62 -21.39
C SER A 24 -10.45 -5.45 -19.89
N ILE A 25 -11.35 -4.54 -19.51
CA ILE A 25 -11.70 -4.31 -18.10
C ILE A 25 -12.50 -5.50 -17.58
N ILE A 26 -12.04 -6.08 -16.47
CA ILE A 26 -12.75 -7.16 -15.76
C ILE A 26 -13.43 -6.54 -14.54
N ARG A 27 -14.75 -6.31 -14.63
CA ARG A 27 -15.53 -5.68 -13.55
C ARG A 27 -15.85 -6.64 -12.43
N ASN A 28 -15.92 -6.13 -11.20
CA ASN A 28 -16.29 -6.88 -9.98
C ASN A 28 -15.41 -8.12 -9.69
N ALA A 29 -14.19 -8.16 -10.22
CA ALA A 29 -13.26 -9.24 -9.90
C ALA A 29 -12.72 -9.10 -8.47
N LYS A 30 -12.37 -10.26 -7.89
CA LYS A 30 -11.53 -10.32 -6.69
C LYS A 30 -10.23 -9.57 -6.98
N TRP A 31 -9.72 -8.85 -5.97
CA TRP A 31 -8.47 -8.12 -6.10
C TRP A 31 -7.29 -9.08 -6.17
N GLU A 32 -6.45 -8.92 -7.19
CA GLU A 32 -5.29 -9.80 -7.44
C GLU A 32 -3.98 -9.03 -7.60
N CYS A 33 -3.98 -7.69 -7.54
CA CYS A 33 -2.72 -6.93 -7.58
C CYS A 33 -1.89 -7.12 -6.31
N GLY A 34 -0.83 -7.92 -6.38
CA GLY A 34 0.13 -8.16 -5.29
C GLY A 34 0.78 -9.54 -5.43
N ALA A 35 1.96 -9.72 -4.88
CA ALA A 35 2.69 -10.99 -4.97
C ALA A 35 2.17 -12.07 -4.00
N ASP A 36 1.53 -11.64 -2.91
CA ASP A 36 1.01 -12.47 -1.83
C ASP A 36 -0.26 -11.83 -1.23
N ASP A 37 -0.93 -12.52 -0.31
CA ASP A 37 -2.21 -12.06 0.26
C ASP A 37 -2.11 -10.70 0.98
N ILE A 38 -0.97 -10.41 1.60
CA ILE A 38 -0.76 -9.17 2.37
C ILE A 38 -0.55 -7.99 1.42
N SER A 39 0.33 -8.16 0.43
CA SER A 39 0.55 -7.15 -0.60
C SER A 39 -0.71 -6.91 -1.44
N LYS A 40 -1.50 -7.95 -1.72
CA LYS A 40 -2.83 -7.84 -2.34
C LYS A 40 -3.76 -6.97 -1.52
N PHE A 41 -3.84 -7.25 -0.23
CA PHE A 41 -4.66 -6.48 0.69
C PHE A 41 -4.25 -5.00 0.78
N LEU A 42 -2.95 -4.72 0.95
CA LEU A 42 -2.44 -3.35 1.07
C LEU A 42 -2.63 -2.56 -0.24
N ALA A 43 -2.39 -3.19 -1.39
CA ALA A 43 -2.60 -2.58 -2.68
C ALA A 43 -4.08 -2.25 -2.92
N GLU A 44 -5.00 -3.15 -2.54
CA GLU A 44 -6.44 -2.90 -2.67
C GLU A 44 -6.88 -1.72 -1.79
N LEU A 45 -6.41 -1.68 -0.55
CA LEU A 45 -6.70 -0.58 0.37
C LEU A 45 -6.20 0.77 -0.16
N GLN A 46 -4.98 0.80 -0.70
CA GLN A 46 -4.41 2.00 -1.28
C GLN A 46 -5.25 2.52 -2.44
N VAL A 47 -5.69 1.62 -3.34
CA VAL A 47 -6.50 2.00 -4.50
C VAL A 47 -7.90 2.44 -4.10
N LYS A 48 -8.57 1.71 -3.20
CA LYS A 48 -9.87 2.13 -2.65
C LYS A 48 -9.83 3.47 -1.91
N GLY A 49 -8.71 3.80 -1.26
CA GLY A 49 -8.53 5.09 -0.56
C GLY A 49 -8.08 6.25 -1.45
N SER A 50 -7.49 5.95 -2.62
CA SER A 50 -6.89 6.96 -3.50
C SER A 50 -7.75 7.26 -4.73
N CYS A 51 -8.28 6.22 -5.36
CA CYS A 51 -9.04 6.29 -6.61
C CYS A 51 -10.00 5.08 -6.69
N PRO A 52 -11.03 5.01 -5.80
CA PRO A 52 -11.94 3.88 -5.75
C PRO A 52 -12.64 3.59 -7.08
N GLU A 53 -12.86 4.61 -7.91
CA GLU A 53 -13.44 4.52 -9.25
C GLU A 53 -12.56 3.77 -10.25
N LEU A 54 -11.23 3.75 -10.02
CA LEU A 54 -10.26 3.06 -10.87
C LEU A 54 -9.91 1.66 -10.36
N ARG A 55 -10.56 1.18 -9.28
CA ARG A 55 -10.25 -0.13 -8.68
C ARG A 55 -10.28 -1.25 -9.72
N ASP A 56 -11.37 -1.36 -10.47
CA ASP A 56 -11.55 -2.45 -11.44
C ASP A 56 -10.63 -2.29 -12.66
N ASP A 57 -10.35 -1.06 -13.07
CA ASP A 57 -9.40 -0.74 -14.13
C ASP A 57 -7.97 -1.19 -13.76
N ILE A 58 -7.51 -0.85 -12.56
CA ILE A 58 -6.20 -1.24 -12.04
C ILE A 58 -6.12 -2.76 -11.86
N ASN A 59 -7.15 -3.34 -11.23
CA ASN A 59 -7.18 -4.79 -11.00
C ASN A 59 -7.16 -5.59 -12.32
N SER A 60 -7.75 -5.04 -13.39
CA SER A 60 -7.68 -5.66 -14.71
C SER A 60 -6.26 -5.75 -15.26
N CYS A 61 -5.39 -4.76 -14.99
CA CYS A 61 -3.98 -4.83 -15.38
C CYS A 61 -3.26 -5.99 -14.68
N CYS A 62 -3.52 -6.18 -13.39
CA CYS A 62 -2.91 -7.25 -12.58
C CYS A 62 -3.39 -8.65 -13.00
N LEU A 63 -4.70 -8.83 -13.22
CA LEU A 63 -5.23 -10.10 -13.71
C LEU A 63 -4.64 -10.52 -15.06
N ASN A 64 -4.37 -9.55 -15.95
CA ASN A 64 -3.73 -9.83 -17.23
C ASN A 64 -2.22 -10.06 -17.11
N HIS A 65 -1.56 -9.46 -16.12
CA HIS A 65 -0.15 -9.68 -15.80
C HIS A 65 0.07 -11.08 -15.23
N ASP A 66 -0.74 -11.50 -14.27
CA ASP A 66 -0.73 -12.87 -13.72
C ASP A 66 -0.94 -13.89 -14.85
N LYS A 67 -1.95 -13.67 -15.69
CA LYS A 67 -2.18 -14.52 -16.87
C LYS A 67 -1.00 -14.53 -17.85
N CYS A 68 -0.31 -13.40 -18.03
CA CYS A 68 0.85 -13.33 -18.91
C CYS A 68 2.00 -14.20 -18.39
N TYR A 69 2.21 -14.23 -17.08
CA TYR A 69 3.15 -15.12 -16.41
C TYR A 69 2.73 -16.59 -16.48
N ASP A 70 1.44 -16.88 -16.27
CA ASP A 70 0.89 -18.24 -16.43
C ASP A 70 1.13 -18.77 -17.86
N ASP A 71 0.97 -17.90 -18.87
CA ASP A 71 1.23 -18.18 -20.27
C ASP A 71 2.74 -18.24 -20.62
N LYS A 72 3.63 -17.92 -19.66
CA LYS A 72 5.10 -17.92 -19.81
C LYS A 72 5.61 -17.10 -20.99
N LYS A 73 5.02 -15.92 -21.22
CA LYS A 73 5.35 -15.05 -22.37
C LYS A 73 6.67 -14.28 -22.23
N GLY A 74 7.35 -14.41 -21.09
CA GLY A 74 8.62 -13.74 -20.79
C GLY A 74 8.42 -12.56 -19.84
N GLN A 75 9.31 -12.46 -18.86
CA GLN A 75 9.22 -11.47 -17.78
C GLN A 75 9.16 -10.03 -18.29
N GLU A 76 10.19 -9.61 -19.05
CA GLU A 76 10.29 -8.24 -19.57
C GLU A 76 9.06 -7.86 -20.40
N TYR A 77 8.58 -8.79 -21.25
CA TYR A 77 7.36 -8.58 -22.02
C TYR A 77 6.12 -8.40 -21.15
N CYS A 78 5.93 -9.25 -20.13
CA CYS A 78 4.76 -9.14 -19.24
C CYS A 78 4.81 -7.86 -18.40
N ASP A 79 5.99 -7.50 -17.91
CA ASP A 79 6.19 -6.31 -17.09
C ASP A 79 5.97 -5.02 -17.91
N ASP A 80 6.43 -4.96 -19.16
CA ASP A 80 6.19 -3.82 -20.06
C ASP A 80 4.69 -3.61 -20.36
N ILE A 81 3.96 -4.69 -20.64
CA ILE A 81 2.51 -4.64 -20.87
C ILE A 81 1.77 -4.17 -19.63
N PHE A 82 2.18 -4.66 -18.45
CA PHE A 82 1.61 -4.24 -17.18
C PHE A 82 1.87 -2.75 -16.92
N CYS A 83 3.11 -2.28 -17.09
CA CYS A 83 3.47 -0.88 -16.87
C CYS A 83 2.68 0.07 -17.78
N ASN A 84 2.57 -0.26 -19.07
CA ASN A 84 1.76 0.52 -20.02
C ASN A 84 0.27 0.52 -19.64
N CYS A 85 -0.27 -0.63 -19.23
CA CYS A 85 -1.65 -0.72 -18.75
C CYS A 85 -1.88 0.22 -17.55
N MET A 86 -1.02 0.14 -16.54
CA MET A 86 -1.10 0.97 -15.34
C MET A 86 -1.03 2.46 -15.68
N GLU A 87 -0.06 2.88 -16.50
CA GLU A 87 0.08 4.28 -16.92
C GLU A 87 -1.20 4.80 -17.57
N VAL A 88 -1.77 4.05 -18.52
CA VAL A 88 -2.97 4.48 -19.24
C VAL A 88 -4.20 4.54 -18.32
N ARG A 89 -4.36 3.56 -17.42
CA ARG A 89 -5.52 3.49 -16.51
C ARG A 89 -5.47 4.52 -15.39
N THR A 90 -4.28 4.84 -14.87
CA THR A 90 -4.15 5.80 -13.78
C THR A 90 -4.06 7.24 -14.25
N ARG A 91 -3.62 7.49 -15.50
CA ARG A 91 -3.47 8.84 -16.10
C ARG A 91 -4.65 9.82 -15.86
N PRO A 92 -5.94 9.41 -15.89
CA PRO A 92 -7.05 10.32 -15.65
C PRO A 92 -7.15 10.83 -14.20
N SER A 93 -6.61 10.11 -13.21
CA SER A 93 -6.74 10.45 -11.79
C SER A 93 -5.48 11.14 -11.26
N LYS A 94 -5.57 12.45 -11.02
CA LYS A 94 -4.53 13.21 -10.29
C LYS A 94 -4.35 12.66 -8.87
N GLU A 95 -5.36 12.04 -8.28
CA GLU A 95 -5.26 11.44 -6.95
C GLU A 95 -4.50 10.10 -6.95
N CYS A 96 -4.70 9.28 -7.99
CA CYS A 96 -3.91 8.07 -8.19
C CYS A 96 -2.45 8.38 -8.54
N ASN A 97 -2.20 9.48 -9.27
CA ASN A 97 -0.86 9.88 -9.71
C ASN A 97 -0.14 10.85 -8.77
N THR A 98 -0.85 11.54 -7.85
CA THR A 98 -0.30 12.68 -7.06
C THR A 98 -0.63 12.63 -5.56
N LYS A 99 -1.10 11.50 -4.99
CA LYS A 99 -1.07 11.31 -3.51
C LYS A 99 0.35 11.05 -2.96
N SER A 100 1.30 11.87 -3.42
CA SER A 100 2.58 12.16 -2.80
C SER A 100 2.77 13.68 -2.52
N GLN A 101 1.85 14.59 -2.87
CA GLN A 101 2.14 16.05 -2.76
C GLN A 101 1.04 17.03 -2.29
N ILE A 102 -0.22 16.65 -1.97
CA ILE A 102 -1.31 17.65 -1.72
C ILE A 102 -2.03 17.51 -0.35
N LEU A 103 -1.37 17.01 0.71
CA LEU A 103 -1.91 17.08 2.09
C LEU A 103 -1.19 18.13 2.97
N PHE A 104 -0.17 18.81 2.43
CA PHE A 104 0.73 19.68 3.21
C PHE A 104 0.24 21.13 3.41
N THR A 105 -0.89 21.55 2.84
CA THR A 105 -1.23 22.99 2.77
C THR A 105 -2.51 23.41 3.53
N LEU A 106 -3.28 22.49 4.14
CA LEU A 106 -4.53 22.85 4.85
C LEU A 106 -4.52 22.68 6.38
N VAL A 107 -3.42 22.24 6.98
CA VAL A 107 -3.34 21.99 8.45
C VAL A 107 -2.93 23.25 9.25
N ILE A 108 -2.66 24.40 8.61
CA ILE A 108 -2.18 25.59 9.34
C ILE A 108 -3.28 26.39 10.08
N PHE A 109 -4.60 26.21 9.81
CA PHE A 109 -5.59 27.18 10.30
C PHE A 109 -6.81 26.69 11.12
N VAL A 110 -6.97 25.41 11.43
CA VAL A 110 -8.17 24.98 12.20
C VAL A 110 -7.78 24.07 13.36
N THR A 111 -7.40 24.69 14.48
CA THR A 111 -7.94 24.50 15.84
C THR A 111 -6.87 24.76 16.89
N THR A 112 -6.75 26.03 17.26
CA THR A 112 -6.54 26.41 18.65
C THR A 112 -7.62 25.73 19.52
N GLY A 113 -7.23 24.67 20.23
CA GLY A 113 -8.07 23.96 21.17
C GLY A 113 -7.23 22.91 21.88
N ALA A 114 -6.67 23.29 23.03
CA ALA A 114 -5.82 22.43 23.84
C ALA A 114 -6.54 21.14 24.25
N LEU A 115 -6.17 20.02 23.63
CA LEU A 115 -6.23 18.71 24.28
C LEU A 115 -4.79 18.19 24.30
N GLY A 116 -4.13 18.37 25.44
CA GLY A 116 -2.77 17.91 25.64
C GLY A 116 -2.71 16.38 25.51
N THR A 117 -2.34 15.88 24.33
CA THR A 117 -1.82 14.53 24.21
C THR A 117 -0.34 14.58 24.53
N THR A 118 -0.01 14.51 25.81
CA THR A 118 1.35 14.15 26.22
C THR A 118 1.70 12.83 25.55
N LEU A 119 2.75 12.79 24.74
CA LEU A 119 3.23 11.55 24.12
C LEU A 119 3.46 10.49 25.21
N PRO A 120 3.12 9.21 24.96
CA PRO A 120 3.41 8.15 25.91
C PRO A 120 4.92 8.04 26.14
N PRO A 121 5.37 7.68 27.35
CA PRO A 121 6.79 7.46 27.62
C PRO A 121 7.33 6.35 26.72
N ILE A 122 8.60 6.47 26.28
CA ILE A 122 9.25 5.40 25.50
C ILE A 122 9.62 4.27 26.45
N ILE A 123 9.08 3.09 26.21
CA ILE A 123 9.41 1.86 26.93
C ILE A 123 10.50 1.13 26.14
N ARG A 124 11.74 1.22 26.62
CA ARG A 124 12.91 0.63 25.97
C ARG A 124 12.92 -0.89 26.12
N ASN A 125 13.32 -1.60 25.07
CA ASN A 125 13.47 -3.06 25.06
C ASN A 125 12.21 -3.84 25.49
N ALA A 126 11.01 -3.27 25.28
CA ALA A 126 9.78 -4.00 25.53
C ALA A 126 9.56 -5.11 24.51
N ASN A 127 8.81 -6.14 24.92
CA ASN A 127 8.21 -7.10 23.99
C ASN A 127 7.37 -6.35 22.96
N TRP A 128 7.39 -6.84 21.73
CA TRP A 128 6.63 -6.21 20.66
C TRP A 128 5.15 -6.50 20.81
N GLU A 129 4.33 -5.46 20.88
CA GLU A 129 2.89 -5.57 21.11
C GLU A 129 2.05 -4.99 19.96
N CYS A 130 2.64 -4.32 18.98
CA CYS A 130 1.86 -3.83 17.85
C CYS A 130 1.27 -4.97 17.01
N GLY A 131 -0.04 -5.23 17.15
CA GLY A 131 -0.78 -6.24 16.40
C GLY A 131 -1.91 -6.82 17.23
N ALA A 132 -2.95 -7.36 16.58
CA ALA A 132 -4.12 -7.90 17.28
C ALA A 132 -3.90 -9.34 17.80
N ASP A 133 -3.00 -10.09 17.15
CA ASP A 133 -2.68 -11.49 17.42
C ASP A 133 -1.20 -11.78 17.13
N ASP A 134 -0.72 -12.98 17.45
CA ASP A 134 0.70 -13.33 17.34
C ASP A 134 1.24 -13.19 15.91
N VAL A 135 0.41 -13.49 14.90
CA VAL A 135 0.79 -13.40 13.49
C VAL A 135 0.95 -11.94 13.07
N SER A 136 -0.05 -11.11 13.36
CA SER A 136 0.02 -9.67 13.06
C SER A 136 1.10 -8.95 13.85
N LYS A 137 1.35 -9.35 15.10
CA LYS A 137 2.49 -8.86 15.90
C LYS A 137 3.82 -9.19 15.25
N TYR A 138 4.02 -10.44 14.87
CA TYR A 138 5.25 -10.86 14.20
C TYR A 138 5.49 -10.09 12.89
N LEU A 139 4.47 -9.96 12.04
CA LEU A 139 4.56 -9.25 10.77
C LEU A 139 4.84 -7.75 10.95
N ALA A 140 4.15 -7.10 11.88
CA ALA A 140 4.37 -5.70 12.19
C ALA A 140 5.79 -5.46 12.73
N GLU A 141 6.32 -6.37 13.56
CA GLU A 141 7.70 -6.26 14.04
C GLU A 141 8.72 -6.41 12.92
N LEU A 142 8.52 -7.38 12.00
CA LEU A 142 9.37 -7.55 10.83
C LEU A 142 9.39 -6.29 9.95
N GLN A 143 8.23 -5.70 9.68
CA GLN A 143 8.13 -4.47 8.89
C GLN A 143 8.93 -3.33 9.54
N VAL A 144 8.78 -3.14 10.85
CA VAL A 144 9.48 -2.05 11.56
C VAL A 144 10.97 -2.30 11.68
N LYS A 145 11.40 -3.55 11.95
CA LYS A 145 12.82 -3.92 11.93
C LYS A 145 13.45 -3.75 10.55
N GLY A 146 12.68 -3.91 9.48
CA GLY A 146 13.15 -3.72 8.10
C GLY A 146 13.25 -2.25 7.67
N SER A 147 12.28 -1.41 8.03
CA SER A 147 12.20 -0.02 7.56
C SER A 147 12.78 1.02 8.53
N CYS A 148 12.64 0.84 9.84
CA CYS A 148 13.16 1.77 10.85
C CYS A 148 13.47 1.05 12.17
N PRO A 149 14.51 0.20 12.20
CA PRO A 149 14.88 -0.55 13.40
C PRO A 149 15.20 0.35 14.58
N GLU A 150 15.73 1.55 14.34
CA GLU A 150 16.06 2.55 15.35
C GLU A 150 14.84 3.17 16.05
N LEU A 151 13.65 3.03 15.45
CA LEU A 151 12.37 3.54 15.99
C LEU A 151 11.48 2.44 16.55
N ARG A 152 12.00 1.21 16.66
CA ARG A 152 11.22 0.06 17.15
C ARG A 152 10.56 0.35 18.50
N ASP A 153 11.33 0.85 19.47
CA ASP A 153 10.83 1.08 20.82
C ASP A 153 9.83 2.25 20.86
N GLU A 154 10.10 3.30 20.09
CA GLU A 154 9.24 4.47 19.95
C GLU A 154 7.87 4.11 19.36
N ILE A 155 7.85 3.30 18.30
CA ILE A 155 6.63 2.79 17.67
C ILE A 155 5.90 1.85 18.61
N ASN A 156 6.62 0.89 19.22
CA ASN A 156 6.01 -0.08 20.13
C ASN A 156 5.37 0.59 21.35
N SER A 157 5.94 1.68 21.83
CA SER A 157 5.37 2.48 22.93
C SER A 157 4.03 3.12 22.55
N CYS A 158 3.82 3.47 21.28
CA CYS A 158 2.50 3.92 20.80
C CYS A 158 1.47 2.78 20.86
N CYS A 159 1.86 1.56 20.46
CA CYS A 159 0.99 0.39 20.47
C CYS A 159 0.62 -0.03 21.90
N LEU A 160 1.58 -0.13 22.81
CA LEU A 160 1.33 -0.41 24.22
C LEU A 160 0.33 0.57 24.86
N ASN A 161 0.42 1.85 24.50
CA ASN A 161 -0.51 2.86 24.97
C ASN A 161 -1.90 2.77 24.31
N HIS A 162 -1.96 2.33 23.05
CA HIS A 162 -3.20 2.11 22.31
C HIS A 162 -3.97 0.92 22.85
N ASP A 163 -3.30 -0.22 23.01
CA ASP A 163 -3.82 -1.43 23.66
C ASP A 163 -4.37 -1.11 25.06
N LYS A 164 -3.61 -0.33 25.86
CA LYS A 164 -4.11 0.17 27.14
C LYS A 164 -5.37 1.05 27.00
N CYS A 165 -5.42 1.92 26.00
CA CYS A 165 -6.58 2.77 25.76
C CYS A 165 -7.83 1.95 25.38
N TYR A 166 -7.64 0.91 24.57
CA TYR A 166 -8.68 -0.06 24.21
C TYR A 166 -9.15 -0.86 25.43
N ALA A 167 -8.23 -1.38 26.24
CA ALA A 167 -8.52 -2.05 27.50
C ALA A 167 -9.32 -1.15 28.46
N ASP A 168 -8.96 0.13 28.54
CA ASP A 168 -9.64 1.13 29.37
C ASP A 168 -11.00 1.62 28.76
N ARG A 169 -11.38 1.15 27.56
CA ARG A 169 -12.65 1.49 26.87
C ARG A 169 -12.91 2.99 26.70
N LYS A 170 -11.87 3.75 26.37
CA LYS A 170 -11.95 5.22 26.24
C LYS A 170 -12.61 5.71 24.93
N GLY A 171 -13.14 4.78 24.12
CA GLY A 171 -13.72 5.05 22.80
C GLY A 171 -12.72 4.74 21.68
N GLN A 172 -13.12 3.88 20.74
CA GLN A 172 -12.25 3.41 19.64
C GLN A 172 -11.64 4.59 18.87
N LYS A 173 -12.48 5.49 18.34
CA LYS A 173 -12.01 6.66 17.59
C LYS A 173 -11.02 7.52 18.38
N TYR A 174 -11.30 7.74 19.66
CA TYR A 174 -10.42 8.52 20.54
C TYR A 174 -9.05 7.85 20.71
N CYS A 175 -9.04 6.53 20.95
CA CYS A 175 -7.80 5.77 21.07
C CYS A 175 -7.02 5.74 19.75
N ASP A 176 -7.71 5.54 18.62
CA ASP A 176 -7.10 5.53 17.28
C ASP A 176 -6.49 6.89 16.94
N ASP A 177 -7.17 8.01 17.23
CA ASP A 177 -6.66 9.36 16.98
C ASP A 177 -5.38 9.64 17.79
N ILE A 178 -5.35 9.22 19.07
CA ILE A 178 -4.15 9.35 19.92
C ILE A 178 -3.00 8.48 19.39
N PHE A 179 -3.31 7.25 18.99
CA PHE A 179 -2.33 6.35 18.42
C PHE A 179 -1.74 6.91 17.11
N CYS A 180 -2.58 7.40 16.21
CA CYS A 180 -2.16 8.03 14.95
C CYS A 180 -1.25 9.24 15.21
N ASN A 181 -1.59 10.10 16.17
CA ASN A 181 -0.75 11.23 16.55
C ASN A 181 0.59 10.78 17.16
N CYS A 182 0.58 9.75 18.01
CA CYS A 182 1.80 9.17 18.56
C CYS A 182 2.73 8.67 17.45
N MET A 183 2.20 7.89 16.51
CA MET A 183 2.96 7.37 15.37
C MET A 183 3.52 8.49 14.51
N GLU A 184 2.72 9.52 14.20
CA GLU A 184 3.14 10.70 13.43
C GLU A 184 4.36 11.36 14.07
N VAL A 185 4.30 11.66 15.38
CA VAL A 185 5.38 12.38 16.06
C VAL A 185 6.61 11.50 16.26
N ARG A 186 6.43 10.24 16.66
CA ARG A 186 7.54 9.31 16.97
C ARG A 186 8.34 8.90 15.75
N THR A 187 7.73 8.95 14.56
CA THR A 187 8.39 8.57 13.32
C THR A 187 9.08 9.72 12.58
N ARG A 188 8.92 10.98 13.02
CA ARG A 188 9.44 12.18 12.31
C ARG A 188 10.93 12.17 11.99
N SER A 189 11.74 11.47 12.78
CA SER A 189 13.19 11.36 12.54
C SER A 189 13.54 10.44 11.36
N SER A 190 12.59 9.61 10.89
CA SER A 190 12.76 8.74 9.73
C SER A 190 11.69 9.08 8.69
N LYS A 191 12.13 9.65 7.56
CA LYS A 191 11.22 10.01 6.46
C LYS A 191 10.39 8.81 5.98
N GLU A 192 11.02 7.64 5.84
CA GLU A 192 10.32 6.43 5.41
C GLU A 192 9.22 6.02 6.39
N CYS A 193 9.54 5.97 7.69
CA CYS A 193 8.55 5.57 8.68
C CYS A 193 7.50 6.65 8.96
N HIS A 194 7.84 7.92 8.78
CA HIS A 194 6.89 9.01 8.86
C HIS A 194 5.90 9.02 7.69
N ASP A 195 6.39 8.90 6.46
CA ASP A 195 5.57 9.04 5.27
C ASP A 195 4.82 7.75 4.89
N LYS A 196 5.30 6.57 5.34
CA LYS A 196 4.71 5.27 4.98
C LYS A 196 4.20 4.47 6.19
N THR A 197 5.09 4.14 7.13
CA THR A 197 4.77 3.24 8.24
C THR A 197 3.70 3.82 9.17
N SER A 198 3.85 5.08 9.58
CA SER A 198 2.89 5.76 10.46
C SER A 198 1.47 5.82 9.88
N PRO A 199 1.27 6.31 8.63
CA PRO A 199 -0.04 6.28 7.98
C PRO A 199 -0.63 4.88 7.83
N ALA A 200 0.20 3.87 7.52
CA ALA A 200 -0.25 2.49 7.38
C ALA A 200 -0.81 1.95 8.70
N PHE A 201 -0.06 2.07 9.80
CA PHE A 201 -0.50 1.64 11.12
C PHE A 201 -1.77 2.38 11.56
N CYS A 202 -1.82 3.70 11.38
CA CYS A 202 -3.00 4.50 11.69
C CYS A 202 -4.25 4.00 10.93
N LYS A 203 -4.10 3.71 9.63
CA LYS A 203 -5.20 3.23 8.79
C LYS A 203 -5.67 1.83 9.20
N VAL A 204 -4.75 0.95 9.58
CA VAL A 204 -5.08 -0.42 10.03
C VAL A 204 -5.96 -0.39 11.28
N VAL A 205 -5.61 0.39 12.31
CA VAL A 205 -6.41 0.45 13.55
C VAL A 205 -7.78 1.08 13.31
N GLN A 206 -7.88 2.08 12.43
CA GLN A 206 -9.16 2.73 12.12
C GLN A 206 -10.14 1.80 11.36
N ILE A 207 -9.63 0.91 10.50
CA ILE A 207 -10.46 0.00 9.71
C ILE A 207 -10.79 -1.28 10.50
N PHE A 208 -9.78 -1.88 11.14
CA PHE A 208 -9.88 -3.22 11.73
C PHE A 208 -9.86 -3.25 13.26
N GLY A 209 -9.60 -2.11 13.91
CA GLY A 209 -9.48 -2.02 15.36
C GLY A 209 -10.80 -2.22 16.10
N HIS A 210 -11.94 -2.27 15.43
CA HIS A 210 -13.25 -2.42 16.08
C HIS A 210 -13.34 -3.67 16.95
N THR A 211 -12.97 -4.83 16.40
CA THR A 211 -13.00 -6.10 17.14
C THR A 211 -11.98 -6.11 18.27
N SER A 212 -10.76 -5.60 18.06
CA SER A 212 -9.75 -5.48 19.12
C SER A 212 -10.22 -4.56 20.25
N TYR A 213 -10.84 -3.42 19.89
CA TYR A 213 -11.45 -2.50 20.86
C TYR A 213 -12.58 -3.16 21.64
N GLU A 214 -13.46 -3.91 20.96
CA GLU A 214 -14.53 -4.68 21.60
C GLU A 214 -14.02 -5.77 22.54
N GLN A 215 -12.82 -6.29 22.30
CA GLN A 215 -12.15 -7.26 23.16
C GLN A 215 -11.31 -6.60 24.27
N GLY A 216 -11.07 -5.29 24.19
CA GLY A 216 -10.19 -4.58 25.12
C GLY A 216 -8.74 -5.04 25.02
N LYS A 217 -8.31 -5.39 23.81
CA LYS A 217 -6.94 -5.77 23.48
C LYS A 217 -6.11 -4.56 23.14
#